data_AF-A0AAE3MID2-F1
#
_entry.id   AF-A0AAE3MID2-F1
#
_cell.length_a   1.000
_cell.length_b   1.000
_cell.length_c   1.000
_cell.angle_alpha   90.00
_cell.angle_beta   90.00
_cell.angle_gamma   90.00
#
_symmetry.space_group_name_H-M   'P 1'
#
loop_
_entity.id
_entity.type
_entity.pdbx_description
1 polymer ?
#
loop_
_entity_poly.entity_id
_entity_poly.type
_entity_poly.pdbx_seq_one_letter_code
_entity_poly.pdbx_strand_id
1 'polypeptide(L)'
;MKYFILNIILLIVIDFSGKAQTNKDFPIDSTLANKISISDFCLCQTTLNELKELAPDIKQVEVEELDYPKECIGEDSRFETGIGYSSIQFPGIIFQKEKNTDLISKFRLTKSFKGNLPNDSLIDVENLKLSDVFLLYPEFKDKWLSRGCSEYWKFSNDTISFYVKIDKSIKPQFPINKIYYLDKPIEAIDLVISCYSIYNKTSKISLFNPNDPLFYLDSIRVNKGVLSIYDENEIAFINVFKDENAVKIAGNEGKNGVIFIYTKEYAKQKYCNYLKSKSSEYTRIVSENTEDNSLVYILNDKVLEKNYESELFGLNDKNFVDLRIIDSKKLKKEYKIKNKKWGIIISSTVDK
;
A
#
# COMPACT_ATOMS: atom_id res chain seq x y z
N MET A 1 76.50 -26.30 -26.46
CA MET A 1 75.67 -25.58 -25.50
C MET A 1 74.63 -24.78 -26.27
N LYS A 2 73.37 -25.23 -26.31
CA LYS A 2 72.26 -24.51 -26.94
C LYS A 2 71.42 -23.86 -25.84
N TYR A 3 71.34 -22.54 -25.86
CA TYR A 3 70.47 -21.77 -24.97
C TYR A 3 69.02 -21.94 -25.41
N PHE A 4 68.16 -22.39 -24.49
CA PHE A 4 66.71 -22.46 -24.68
C PHE A 4 66.11 -21.19 -24.10
N ILE A 5 65.63 -20.29 -24.96
CA ILE A 5 64.96 -19.05 -24.55
C ILE A 5 63.54 -19.44 -24.13
N LEU A 6 63.29 -19.45 -22.82
CA LEU A 6 61.97 -19.66 -22.24
C LEU A 6 61.20 -18.33 -22.32
N ASN A 7 60.34 -18.19 -23.33
CA ASN A 7 59.39 -17.08 -23.41
C ASN A 7 58.28 -17.30 -22.36
N ILE A 8 58.44 -16.68 -21.20
CA ILE A 8 57.37 -16.54 -20.20
C ILE A 8 56.45 -15.42 -20.70
N ILE A 9 55.34 -15.80 -21.33
CA ILE A 9 54.23 -14.87 -21.59
C ILE A 9 53.56 -14.62 -20.24
N LEU A 10 53.90 -13.48 -19.63
CA LEU A 10 53.20 -12.96 -18.47
C LEU A 10 51.82 -12.47 -18.93
N LEU A 11 50.81 -13.34 -18.82
CA LEU A 11 49.40 -12.95 -18.91
C LEU A 11 49.11 -12.05 -17.71
N ILE A 12 49.23 -10.75 -17.92
CA ILE A 12 48.72 -9.74 -17.00
C ILE A 12 47.20 -9.85 -17.08
N VAL A 13 46.62 -10.61 -16.16
CA VAL A 13 45.21 -10.48 -15.83
C VAL A 13 45.09 -9.13 -15.15
N ILE A 14 44.78 -8.11 -15.94
CA ILE A 14 44.25 -6.85 -15.41
C ILE A 14 42.86 -7.19 -14.86
N ASP A 15 42.79 -7.51 -13.58
CA ASP A 15 41.55 -7.40 -12.81
C ASP A 15 41.12 -5.92 -12.88
N PHE A 16 40.28 -5.60 -13.85
CA PHE A 16 39.49 -4.38 -13.84
C PHE A 16 38.38 -4.54 -12.80
N SER A 17 38.74 -4.64 -11.52
CA SER A 17 37.81 -4.29 -10.44
C SER A 17 37.74 -2.76 -10.35
N GLY A 18 37.20 -2.14 -11.39
CA GLY A 18 36.82 -0.75 -11.37
C GLY A 18 35.57 -0.63 -10.51
N LYS A 19 35.74 -0.45 -9.19
CA LYS A 19 34.63 -0.06 -8.32
C LYS A 19 34.05 1.23 -8.90
N ALA A 20 32.86 1.17 -9.50
CA ALA A 20 32.05 2.35 -9.73
C ALA A 20 31.91 3.02 -8.35
N GLN A 21 32.49 4.21 -8.23
CA GLN A 21 32.59 4.87 -6.95
C GLN A 21 31.20 5.36 -6.60
N THR A 22 30.68 4.95 -5.44
CA THR A 22 29.44 5.45 -4.86
C THR A 22 29.43 6.98 -4.98
N ASN A 23 28.58 7.53 -5.86
CA ASN A 23 28.46 8.96 -6.00
C ASN A 23 28.01 9.55 -4.65
N LYS A 24 28.91 10.29 -3.98
CA LYS A 24 28.69 10.83 -2.63
C LYS A 24 27.53 11.83 -2.57
N ASP A 25 27.13 12.36 -3.72
CA ASP A 25 26.04 13.33 -3.81
C ASP A 25 24.65 12.66 -3.66
N PHE A 26 24.58 11.33 -3.76
CA PHE A 26 23.34 10.55 -3.73
C PHE A 26 23.42 9.35 -2.76
N PRO A 27 23.34 9.60 -1.43
CA PRO A 27 23.40 8.53 -0.44
C PRO A 27 22.14 7.65 -0.49
N ILE A 28 22.32 6.34 -0.63
CA ILE A 28 21.28 5.31 -0.52
C ILE A 28 21.62 4.38 0.65
N ASP A 29 20.60 3.95 1.40
CA ASP A 29 20.74 2.91 2.43
C ASP A 29 21.31 1.62 1.82
N SER A 30 22.34 1.05 2.46
CA SER A 30 23.04 -0.15 1.96
C SER A 30 22.11 -1.35 1.69
N THR A 31 21.04 -1.51 2.47
CA THR A 31 20.06 -2.58 2.27
C THR A 31 19.26 -2.38 0.99
N LEU A 32 18.94 -1.14 0.65
CA LEU A 32 18.25 -0.81 -0.59
C LEU A 32 19.21 -0.92 -1.78
N ALA A 33 20.43 -0.41 -1.65
CA ALA A 33 21.46 -0.49 -2.69
C ALA A 33 21.64 -1.95 -3.16
N ASN A 34 21.82 -2.88 -2.21
CA ASN A 34 21.96 -4.31 -2.54
C ASN A 34 20.78 -4.89 -3.34
N LYS A 35 19.56 -4.35 -3.20
CA LYS A 35 18.37 -4.83 -3.91
C LYS A 35 18.20 -4.24 -5.32
N ILE A 36 18.96 -3.22 -5.66
CA ILE A 36 18.84 -2.48 -6.93
C ILE A 36 20.18 -2.35 -7.67
N SER A 37 21.18 -3.12 -7.25
CA SER A 37 22.48 -3.20 -7.90
C SER A 37 22.59 -4.44 -8.78
N ILE A 38 23.31 -4.28 -9.89
CA ILE A 38 23.79 -5.38 -10.75
C ILE A 38 25.26 -5.14 -11.03
N SER A 39 26.09 -6.18 -10.92
CA SER A 39 27.54 -6.06 -11.05
C SER A 39 28.07 -4.89 -10.21
N ASP A 40 28.75 -3.92 -10.83
CA ASP A 40 29.27 -2.72 -10.16
C ASP A 40 28.32 -1.50 -10.24
N PHE A 41 27.12 -1.63 -10.82
CA PHE A 41 26.20 -0.51 -11.02
C PHE A 41 25.04 -0.55 -10.03
N CYS A 42 24.63 0.63 -9.55
CA CYS A 42 23.53 0.77 -8.60
C CYS A 42 22.51 1.77 -9.15
N LEU A 43 21.24 1.35 -9.27
CA LEU A 43 20.18 2.27 -9.65
C LEU A 43 20.14 3.44 -8.67
N CYS A 44 19.91 4.63 -9.23
CA CYS A 44 19.86 5.90 -8.53
C CYS A 44 21.18 6.37 -7.91
N GLN A 45 22.30 5.66 -8.08
CA GLN A 45 23.63 6.18 -7.76
C GLN A 45 24.51 6.32 -9.00
N THR A 46 24.46 5.34 -9.89
CA THR A 46 25.16 5.39 -11.18
C THR A 46 24.57 6.52 -12.03
N THR A 47 25.45 7.31 -12.65
CA THR A 47 25.05 8.38 -13.58
C THR A 47 25.50 8.11 -15.01
N LEU A 48 24.82 8.69 -15.99
CA LEU A 48 25.24 8.60 -17.38
C LEU A 48 26.64 9.21 -17.60
N ASN A 49 27.00 10.27 -16.87
CA ASN A 49 28.32 10.89 -17.00
C ASN A 49 29.42 9.95 -16.49
N GLU A 50 29.22 9.32 -15.32
CA GLU A 50 30.12 8.29 -14.81
C GLU A 50 30.27 7.13 -15.79
N LEU A 51 29.17 6.67 -16.40
CA LEU A 51 29.23 5.61 -17.40
C LEU A 51 30.05 6.01 -18.64
N LYS A 52 29.98 7.27 -19.08
CA LYS A 52 30.80 7.80 -20.19
C LYS A 52 32.28 7.89 -19.82
N GLU A 53 32.60 8.16 -18.56
CA GLU A 53 33.98 8.18 -18.06
C GLU A 53 34.56 6.77 -17.95
N LEU A 54 33.77 5.82 -17.42
CA LEU A 54 34.16 4.42 -17.26
C LEU A 54 34.28 3.70 -18.62
N ALA A 55 33.36 3.97 -19.54
CA ALA A 55 33.30 3.35 -20.86
C ALA A 55 33.15 4.39 -21.97
N PRO A 56 34.26 4.86 -22.56
CA PRO A 56 34.23 5.85 -23.64
C PRO A 56 33.49 5.38 -24.90
N ASP A 57 33.27 4.08 -25.06
CA ASP A 57 32.51 3.48 -26.16
C ASP A 57 31.00 3.45 -25.90
N ILE A 58 30.52 3.95 -24.75
CA ILE A 58 29.10 3.98 -24.45
C ILE A 58 28.35 4.84 -25.47
N LYS A 59 27.32 4.27 -26.05
CA LYS A 59 26.51 4.91 -27.09
C LYS A 59 25.04 4.81 -26.79
N GLN A 60 24.31 5.83 -27.23
CA GLN A 60 22.85 5.80 -27.22
C GLN A 60 22.34 4.72 -28.17
N VAL A 61 21.33 3.98 -27.74
CA VAL A 61 20.63 2.95 -28.51
C VAL A 61 19.13 3.15 -28.40
N GLU A 62 18.41 2.76 -29.44
CA GLU A 62 16.96 2.67 -29.39
C GLU A 62 16.53 1.45 -28.59
N VAL A 63 15.52 1.61 -27.74
CA VAL A 63 15.05 0.59 -26.80
C VAL A 63 13.55 0.41 -26.96
N GLU A 64 13.13 -0.78 -27.39
CA GLU A 64 11.70 -1.15 -27.37
C GLU A 64 11.31 -1.64 -25.97
N GLU A 65 10.31 -1.02 -25.34
CA GLU A 65 9.85 -1.42 -24.01
C GLU A 65 8.93 -2.64 -24.08
N LEU A 66 9.24 -3.68 -23.29
CA LEU A 66 8.50 -4.94 -23.34
C LEU A 66 7.09 -4.85 -22.73
N ASP A 67 6.95 -4.05 -21.67
CA ASP A 67 5.65 -3.79 -21.02
C ASP A 67 4.82 -2.72 -21.78
N TYR A 68 5.49 -1.78 -22.45
CA TYR A 68 4.88 -0.62 -23.11
C TYR A 68 5.49 -0.40 -24.51
N PRO A 69 5.31 -1.34 -25.46
CA PRO A 69 5.75 -1.12 -26.83
C PRO A 69 5.15 0.16 -27.41
N LYS A 70 5.73 0.70 -28.50
CA LYS A 70 5.34 2.01 -29.09
C LYS A 70 3.85 2.16 -29.38
N GLU A 71 3.15 1.05 -29.62
CA GLU A 71 1.71 1.02 -29.91
C GLU A 71 0.84 1.11 -28.64
N CYS A 72 1.41 0.94 -27.45
CA CYS A 72 0.72 1.13 -26.18
C CYS A 72 0.57 2.61 -25.83
N ILE A 73 -0.64 3.00 -25.41
CA ILE A 73 -0.88 4.33 -24.83
C ILE A 73 -0.37 4.33 -23.38
N GLY A 74 0.73 5.05 -23.13
CA GLY A 74 1.27 5.27 -21.80
C GLY A 74 2.79 5.33 -21.78
N GLU A 75 3.34 5.96 -20.75
CA GLU A 75 4.77 6.02 -20.51
C GLU A 75 5.07 5.72 -19.04
N ASP A 76 6.27 5.21 -18.77
CA ASP A 76 6.78 5.06 -17.41
C ASP A 76 7.64 6.28 -17.08
N SER A 77 7.20 7.10 -16.13
CA SER A 77 7.90 8.34 -15.77
C SER A 77 9.23 8.10 -15.05
N ARG A 78 9.52 6.86 -14.64
CA ARG A 78 10.75 6.53 -13.90
C ARG A 78 11.98 6.57 -14.79
N PHE A 79 11.86 6.47 -16.12
CA PHE A 79 12.99 6.49 -17.03
C PHE A 79 12.63 7.14 -18.38
N GLU A 80 13.62 7.40 -19.21
CA GLU A 80 13.44 7.84 -20.60
C GLU A 80 13.02 6.66 -21.48
N THR A 81 11.74 6.63 -21.85
CA THR A 81 11.16 5.62 -22.75
C THR A 81 11.80 5.68 -24.13
N GLY A 82 12.12 4.52 -24.72
CA GLY A 82 12.54 4.45 -26.12
C GLY A 82 14.05 4.64 -26.34
N ILE A 83 14.77 5.11 -25.33
CA ILE A 83 16.19 5.48 -25.42
C ILE A 83 16.93 4.82 -24.26
N GLY A 84 18.09 4.24 -24.55
CA GLY A 84 19.02 3.76 -23.55
C GLY A 84 20.47 3.92 -23.98
N TYR A 85 21.39 3.46 -23.15
CA TYR A 85 22.83 3.55 -23.37
C TYR A 85 23.46 2.19 -23.17
N SER A 86 24.38 1.81 -24.07
CA SER A 86 25.06 0.51 -24.03
C SER A 86 26.52 0.64 -24.39
N SER A 87 27.36 -0.24 -23.85
CA SER A 87 28.80 -0.32 -24.12
C SER A 87 29.18 -1.79 -24.34
N ILE A 88 30.21 -2.03 -25.16
CA ILE A 88 30.78 -3.36 -25.39
C ILE A 88 31.47 -3.87 -24.12
N GLN A 89 31.92 -2.96 -23.24
CA GLN A 89 32.53 -3.30 -21.95
C GLN A 89 31.52 -3.86 -20.95
N PHE A 90 30.23 -3.54 -21.11
CA PHE A 90 29.14 -3.99 -20.25
C PHE A 90 28.12 -4.79 -21.06
N PRO A 91 28.51 -5.97 -21.60
CA PRO A 91 27.69 -6.72 -22.52
C PRO A 91 26.36 -7.12 -21.87
N GLY A 92 25.28 -6.85 -22.60
CA GLY A 92 23.92 -7.20 -22.18
C GLY A 92 23.27 -6.26 -21.19
N ILE A 93 23.92 -5.16 -20.80
CA ILE A 93 23.29 -4.12 -19.97
C ILE A 93 22.93 -2.92 -20.84
N ILE A 94 21.66 -2.52 -20.80
CA ILE A 94 21.20 -1.23 -21.33
C ILE A 94 20.80 -0.35 -20.16
N PHE A 95 21.43 0.81 -20.06
CA PHE A 95 21.17 1.81 -19.02
C PHE A 95 20.13 2.81 -19.52
N GLN A 96 19.08 3.06 -18.74
CA GLN A 96 18.10 4.12 -19.01
C GLN A 96 18.06 5.07 -17.83
N LYS A 97 18.22 6.37 -18.12
CA LYS A 97 18.22 7.43 -17.12
C LYS A 97 16.83 7.97 -16.85
N GLU A 98 16.65 8.70 -15.75
CA GLU A 98 15.47 9.52 -15.51
C GLU A 98 15.38 10.68 -16.53
N LYS A 99 14.15 11.15 -16.83
CA LYS A 99 13.90 12.20 -17.83
C LYS A 99 14.64 13.52 -17.55
N ASN A 100 14.73 13.90 -16.28
CA ASN A 100 15.21 15.22 -15.87
C ASN A 100 16.54 15.17 -15.11
N THR A 101 17.18 14.00 -15.01
CA THR A 101 18.45 13.83 -14.29
C THR A 101 19.38 12.91 -15.08
N ASP A 102 20.66 12.90 -14.71
CA ASP A 102 21.64 11.95 -15.25
C ASP A 102 21.66 10.62 -14.50
N LEU A 103 20.79 10.45 -13.49
CA LEU A 103 20.73 9.23 -12.69
C LEU A 103 20.13 8.09 -13.50
N ILE A 104 20.79 6.93 -13.45
CA ILE A 104 20.27 5.71 -14.03
C ILE A 104 19.20 5.14 -13.10
N SER A 105 17.98 5.00 -13.60
CA SER A 105 16.81 4.52 -12.85
C SER A 105 16.28 3.18 -13.37
N LYS A 106 16.82 2.71 -14.49
CA LYS A 106 16.52 1.41 -15.06
C LYS A 106 17.74 0.75 -15.69
N PHE A 107 17.85 -0.55 -15.45
CA PHE A 107 18.69 -1.47 -16.22
C PHE A 107 17.80 -2.42 -16.99
N ARG A 108 18.10 -2.62 -18.28
CA ARG A 108 17.59 -3.75 -19.06
C ARG A 108 18.72 -4.73 -19.30
N LEU A 109 18.56 -5.94 -18.79
CA LEU A 109 19.43 -7.08 -19.00
C LEU A 109 18.93 -7.86 -20.22
N THR A 110 19.70 -7.86 -21.30
CA THR A 110 19.38 -8.59 -22.53
C THR A 110 19.93 -10.01 -22.48
N LYS A 111 19.67 -10.82 -23.51
CA LYS A 111 20.21 -12.18 -23.63
C LYS A 111 21.74 -12.26 -23.53
N SER A 112 22.46 -11.18 -23.82
CA SER A 112 23.93 -11.15 -23.71
C SER A 112 24.44 -10.93 -22.28
N PHE A 113 23.54 -10.69 -21.30
CA PHE A 113 23.95 -10.45 -19.92
C PHE A 113 24.31 -11.76 -19.20
N LYS A 114 25.49 -11.75 -18.58
CA LYS A 114 25.95 -12.80 -17.66
C LYS A 114 26.50 -12.12 -16.40
N GLY A 115 25.94 -12.44 -15.24
CA GLY A 115 26.31 -11.76 -14.00
C GLY A 115 25.33 -12.01 -12.87
N ASN A 116 25.58 -11.37 -11.74
CA ASN A 116 24.76 -11.53 -10.54
C ASN A 116 23.52 -10.63 -10.58
N LEU A 117 22.37 -11.18 -10.22
CA LEU A 117 21.17 -10.44 -9.86
C LEU A 117 21.27 -9.87 -8.42
N PRO A 118 20.37 -8.96 -8.00
CA PRO A 118 20.40 -8.37 -6.66
C PRO A 118 20.27 -9.36 -5.49
N ASN A 119 19.83 -10.59 -5.76
CA ASN A 119 19.77 -11.68 -4.79
C ASN A 119 21.04 -12.57 -4.81
N ASP A 120 22.14 -12.05 -5.37
CA ASP A 120 23.43 -12.72 -5.58
C ASP A 120 23.40 -13.95 -6.49
N SER A 121 22.28 -14.22 -7.16
CA SER A 121 22.17 -15.34 -8.09
C SER A 121 22.92 -15.02 -9.38
N LEU A 122 23.95 -15.81 -9.70
CA LEU A 122 24.64 -15.75 -10.99
C LEU A 122 23.73 -16.30 -12.08
N ILE A 123 23.48 -15.50 -13.11
CA ILE A 123 22.61 -15.87 -14.23
C ILE A 123 23.32 -15.71 -15.58
N ASP A 124 22.83 -16.46 -16.56
CA ASP A 124 23.09 -16.29 -17.98
C ASP A 124 21.74 -16.15 -18.69
N VAL A 125 21.36 -14.93 -19.08
CA VAL A 125 20.01 -14.66 -19.60
C VAL A 125 19.73 -15.46 -20.87
N GLU A 126 20.74 -15.73 -21.69
CA GLU A 126 20.63 -16.55 -22.91
C GLU A 126 20.05 -17.94 -22.63
N ASN A 127 20.43 -18.54 -21.50
CA ASN A 127 20.09 -19.91 -21.11
C ASN A 127 19.02 -19.99 -20.00
N LEU A 128 18.58 -18.84 -19.48
CA LEU A 128 17.63 -18.77 -18.37
C LEU A 128 16.20 -19.09 -18.84
N LYS A 129 15.54 -20.04 -18.17
CA LYS A 129 14.15 -20.41 -18.44
C LYS A 129 13.21 -19.90 -17.36
N LEU A 130 11.91 -19.86 -17.66
CA LEU A 130 10.89 -19.46 -16.68
C LEU A 130 10.88 -20.37 -15.43
N SER A 131 11.12 -21.67 -15.60
CA SER A 131 11.23 -22.61 -14.49
C SER A 131 12.36 -22.23 -13.52
N ASP A 132 13.51 -21.77 -14.02
CA ASP A 132 14.62 -21.28 -13.20
C ASP A 132 14.23 -20.01 -12.45
N VAL A 133 13.53 -19.07 -13.12
CA VAL A 133 13.01 -17.85 -12.46
C VAL A 133 12.12 -18.20 -11.28
N PHE A 134 11.28 -19.24 -11.37
CA PHE A 134 10.44 -19.68 -10.27
C PHE A 134 11.17 -20.42 -9.15
N LEU A 135 12.41 -20.87 -9.37
CA LEU A 135 13.30 -21.35 -8.31
C LEU A 135 13.97 -20.17 -7.60
N LEU A 136 14.40 -19.16 -8.36
CA LEU A 136 15.03 -17.94 -7.84
C LEU A 136 14.05 -17.01 -7.11
N TYR A 137 12.81 -16.94 -7.60
CA TYR A 137 11.72 -16.09 -7.10
C TYR A 137 10.40 -16.89 -6.98
N PRO A 138 10.26 -17.74 -5.94
CA PRO A 138 9.09 -18.60 -5.79
C PRO A 138 7.76 -17.85 -5.72
N GLU A 139 7.76 -16.59 -5.27
CA GLU A 139 6.59 -15.72 -5.16
C GLU A 139 5.97 -15.31 -6.50
N PHE A 140 6.64 -15.60 -7.63
CA PHE A 140 6.15 -15.27 -8.97
C PHE A 140 5.30 -16.36 -9.62
N LYS A 141 5.27 -17.59 -9.07
CA LYS A 141 4.62 -18.76 -9.69
C LYS A 141 3.16 -18.53 -10.11
N ASP A 142 2.43 -17.73 -9.33
CA ASP A 142 1.01 -17.45 -9.54
C ASP A 142 0.72 -16.03 -10.03
N LYS A 143 1.75 -15.23 -10.34
CA LYS A 143 1.62 -13.82 -10.77
C LYS A 143 1.86 -13.69 -12.28
N TRP A 144 0.96 -14.26 -13.07
CA TRP A 144 1.00 -14.15 -14.55
C TRP A 144 0.43 -12.79 -14.97
N LEU A 145 1.31 -11.81 -15.18
CA LEU A 145 0.92 -10.46 -15.59
C LEU A 145 1.13 -10.30 -17.09
N SER A 146 0.26 -9.55 -17.75
CA SER A 146 0.48 -9.03 -19.11
C SER A 146 -0.37 -7.81 -19.29
N ARG A 147 0.17 -6.77 -19.92
CA ARG A 147 -0.66 -5.66 -20.43
C ARG A 147 -1.33 -6.13 -21.71
N GLY A 148 -2.53 -5.59 -22.01
CA GLY A 148 -3.28 -6.00 -23.21
C GLY A 148 -2.57 -5.69 -24.53
N CYS A 149 -1.64 -4.74 -24.53
CA CYS A 149 -0.83 -4.34 -25.68
C CYS A 149 0.63 -4.84 -25.60
N SER A 150 0.99 -5.63 -24.57
CA SER A 150 2.32 -6.22 -24.45
C SER A 150 2.37 -7.59 -25.12
N GLU A 151 3.51 -7.90 -25.73
CA GLU A 151 3.81 -9.18 -26.37
C GLU A 151 4.41 -10.20 -25.38
N TYR A 152 4.43 -9.89 -24.08
CA TYR A 152 5.18 -10.65 -23.07
C TYR A 152 4.33 -10.97 -21.84
N TRP A 153 4.49 -12.19 -21.33
CA TRP A 153 4.17 -12.49 -19.94
C TRP A 153 5.25 -11.86 -19.06
N LYS A 154 4.81 -11.13 -18.04
CA LYS A 154 5.66 -10.51 -17.03
C LYS A 154 5.52 -11.20 -15.68
N PHE A 155 6.67 -11.46 -15.06
CA PHE A 155 6.80 -11.97 -13.70
C PHE A 155 7.63 -10.99 -12.88
N SER A 156 7.03 -10.30 -11.92
CA SER A 156 7.66 -9.14 -11.30
C SER A 156 7.32 -8.92 -9.83
N ASN A 157 8.20 -8.21 -9.13
CA ASN A 157 7.90 -7.48 -7.90
C ASN A 157 8.06 -5.97 -8.14
N ASP A 158 8.27 -5.19 -7.06
CA ASP A 158 8.38 -3.74 -7.13
C ASP A 158 9.62 -3.24 -7.89
N THR A 159 10.69 -4.06 -7.98
CA THR A 159 11.99 -3.64 -8.53
C THR A 159 12.47 -4.44 -9.73
N ILE A 160 12.18 -5.75 -9.81
CA ILE A 160 12.65 -6.63 -10.90
C ILE A 160 11.49 -7.25 -11.66
N SER A 161 11.63 -7.35 -12.98
CA SER A 161 10.66 -7.93 -13.90
C SER A 161 11.34 -8.86 -14.90
N PHE A 162 10.79 -10.06 -15.07
CA PHE A 162 11.22 -11.05 -16.06
C PHE A 162 10.17 -11.18 -17.15
N TYR A 163 10.61 -11.27 -18.40
CA TYR A 163 9.72 -11.29 -19.56
C TYR A 163 9.86 -12.59 -20.36
N VAL A 164 8.73 -13.21 -20.68
CA VAL A 164 8.63 -14.39 -21.55
C VAL A 164 7.73 -14.03 -22.74
N LYS A 165 8.21 -14.23 -23.97
CA LYS A 165 7.41 -13.90 -25.16
C LYS A 165 6.13 -14.73 -25.22
N ILE A 166 5.02 -14.06 -25.49
CA ILE A 166 3.73 -14.71 -25.69
C ILE A 166 3.74 -15.43 -27.03
N ASP A 167 3.40 -16.72 -27.01
CA ASP A 167 3.17 -17.48 -28.23
C ASP A 167 1.73 -17.26 -28.71
N LYS A 168 1.57 -16.38 -29.70
CA LYS A 168 0.28 -16.04 -30.30
C LYS A 168 -0.32 -17.16 -31.16
N SER A 169 0.46 -18.18 -31.50
CA SER A 169 -0.01 -19.33 -32.28
C SER A 169 -0.87 -20.29 -31.43
N ILE A 170 -0.72 -20.26 -30.11
CA ILE A 170 -1.49 -21.09 -29.19
C ILE A 170 -2.89 -20.49 -29.00
N LYS A 171 -3.91 -21.27 -29.36
CA LYS A 171 -5.33 -20.91 -29.17
C LYS A 171 -6.09 -22.02 -28.42
N PRO A 172 -6.95 -21.68 -27.44
CA PRO A 172 -7.18 -20.35 -26.90
C PRO A 172 -5.98 -19.87 -26.03
N GLN A 173 -5.79 -18.55 -25.95
CA GLN A 173 -4.74 -17.95 -25.10
C GLN A 173 -5.01 -18.19 -23.60
N PHE A 174 -6.28 -18.34 -23.25
CA PHE A 174 -6.77 -18.56 -21.89
C PHE A 174 -7.64 -19.84 -21.84
N PRO A 175 -7.50 -20.66 -20.78
CA PRO A 175 -6.56 -20.53 -19.67
C PRO A 175 -5.10 -20.70 -20.12
N ILE A 176 -4.17 -20.01 -19.44
CA ILE A 176 -2.75 -20.02 -19.81
C ILE A 176 -2.21 -21.44 -19.67
N ASN A 177 -1.56 -21.96 -20.71
CA ASN A 177 -0.84 -23.22 -20.65
C ASN A 177 0.47 -23.05 -19.85
N LYS A 178 0.37 -23.05 -18.52
CA LYS A 178 1.52 -22.80 -17.61
C LYS A 178 2.68 -23.74 -17.89
N ILE A 179 2.41 -25.04 -18.10
CA ILE A 179 3.43 -26.07 -18.32
C ILE A 179 4.24 -25.78 -19.59
N TYR A 180 3.59 -25.37 -20.68
CA TYR A 180 4.26 -24.98 -21.92
C TYR A 180 5.29 -23.87 -21.74
N TYR A 181 4.96 -22.88 -20.91
CA TYR A 181 5.79 -21.70 -20.71
C TYR A 181 6.95 -21.93 -19.73
N LEU A 182 6.93 -22.98 -18.90
CA LEU A 182 8.01 -23.27 -17.94
C LEU A 182 9.38 -23.50 -18.60
N ASP A 183 9.39 -24.02 -19.83
CA ASP A 183 10.62 -24.28 -20.59
C ASP A 183 11.00 -23.12 -21.53
N LYS A 184 10.21 -22.03 -21.54
CA LYS A 184 10.48 -20.89 -22.44
C LYS A 184 11.59 -20.00 -21.91
N PRO A 185 12.41 -19.45 -22.82
CA PRO A 185 13.51 -18.58 -22.45
C PRO A 185 12.99 -17.25 -21.89
N ILE A 186 13.78 -16.67 -20.99
CA ILE A 186 13.63 -15.28 -20.61
C ILE A 186 14.16 -14.40 -21.75
N GLU A 187 13.34 -13.45 -22.19
CA GLU A 187 13.70 -12.56 -23.30
C GLU A 187 14.51 -11.36 -22.81
N ALA A 188 14.17 -10.84 -21.64
CA ALA A 188 14.95 -9.83 -20.93
C ALA A 188 14.55 -9.80 -19.45
N ILE A 189 15.34 -9.06 -18.68
CA ILE A 189 15.04 -8.71 -17.29
C ILE A 189 15.16 -7.20 -17.15
N ASP A 190 14.15 -6.56 -16.56
CA ASP A 190 14.24 -5.16 -16.20
C ASP A 190 14.40 -5.01 -14.69
N LEU A 191 15.35 -4.18 -14.27
CA LEU A 191 15.39 -3.60 -12.93
C LEU A 191 15.00 -2.13 -13.03
N VAL A 192 13.99 -1.70 -12.26
CA VAL A 192 13.48 -0.32 -12.32
C VAL A 192 13.13 0.18 -10.93
N ILE A 193 13.52 1.42 -10.61
CA ILE A 193 13.08 2.11 -9.40
C ILE A 193 12.93 3.62 -9.66
N SER A 194 12.11 4.30 -8.86
CA SER A 194 12.00 5.76 -8.92
C SER A 194 13.07 6.39 -8.03
N CYS A 195 14.06 7.06 -8.62
CA CYS A 195 15.07 7.80 -7.85
C CYS A 195 14.44 8.99 -7.15
N TYR A 196 13.48 9.65 -7.81
CA TYR A 196 12.64 10.66 -7.17
C TYR A 196 12.02 10.16 -5.85
N SER A 197 11.44 8.94 -5.83
CA SER A 197 10.80 8.40 -4.62
C SER A 197 11.79 8.04 -3.51
N ILE A 198 13.06 7.81 -3.85
CA ILE A 198 14.14 7.55 -2.89
C ILE A 198 14.62 8.86 -2.26
N TYR A 199 14.90 9.87 -3.09
CA TYR A 199 15.50 11.14 -2.64
C TYR A 199 14.47 12.14 -2.13
N ASN A 200 13.27 12.13 -2.71
CA ASN A 200 12.12 12.91 -2.27
C ASN A 200 11.13 12.04 -1.53
N LYS A 201 11.63 11.04 -0.78
CA LYS A 201 10.86 10.30 0.20
C LYS A 201 10.35 11.31 1.22
N THR A 202 9.22 11.96 0.92
CA THR A 202 8.35 12.55 1.91
C THR A 202 8.22 11.48 2.96
N SER A 203 8.66 11.82 4.19
CA SER A 203 8.56 10.98 5.38
C SER A 203 7.31 10.12 5.21
N LYS A 204 7.45 8.77 5.21
CA LYS A 204 6.29 7.87 5.24
C LYS A 204 5.25 8.57 6.10
N ILE A 205 4.16 9.04 5.52
CA ILE A 205 3.11 9.67 6.31
C ILE A 205 2.59 8.50 7.13
N SER A 206 3.12 8.38 8.34
CA SER A 206 2.64 7.43 9.32
C SER A 206 1.33 8.03 9.74
N LEU A 207 0.26 7.69 9.00
CA LEU A 207 -1.10 8.12 9.32
C LEU A 207 -1.39 7.76 10.78
N PHE A 208 -0.79 6.68 11.28
CA PHE A 208 -0.87 6.29 12.69
C PHE A 208 0.54 6.33 13.29
N ASN A 209 0.75 7.21 14.26
CA ASN A 209 2.01 7.24 15.02
C ASN A 209 2.01 6.04 15.98
N PRO A 210 3.02 5.16 15.96
CA PRO A 210 3.06 3.98 16.84
C PRO A 210 3.15 4.34 18.33
N ASN A 211 3.48 5.58 18.69
CA ASN A 211 3.50 6.08 20.06
C ASN A 211 2.17 6.70 20.50
N ASP A 212 1.23 6.94 19.57
CA ASP A 212 -0.10 7.44 19.90
C ASP A 212 -1.01 6.28 20.37
N PRO A 213 -2.05 6.57 21.16
CA PRO A 213 -3.14 5.63 21.37
C PRO A 213 -3.83 5.28 20.05
N LEU A 214 -4.51 4.15 20.00
CA LEU A 214 -5.40 3.83 18.89
C LEU A 214 -6.69 4.63 19.00
N PHE A 215 -7.03 5.39 17.96
CA PHE A 215 -8.28 6.15 17.91
C PHE A 215 -9.30 5.44 17.00
N TYR A 216 -10.52 5.34 17.49
CA TYR A 216 -11.68 4.89 16.73
C TYR A 216 -12.76 5.96 16.80
N LEU A 217 -13.19 6.47 15.65
CA LEU A 217 -14.35 7.35 15.54
C LEU A 217 -15.51 6.53 14.98
N ASP A 218 -16.62 6.45 15.70
CA ASP A 218 -17.82 5.70 15.30
C ASP A 218 -17.51 4.24 14.89
N SER A 219 -16.59 3.63 15.63
CA SER A 219 -16.04 2.27 15.41
C SER A 219 -15.07 2.12 14.23
N ILE A 220 -14.70 3.20 13.54
CA ILE A 220 -13.73 3.21 12.44
C ILE A 220 -12.39 3.70 12.96
N ARG A 221 -11.30 2.96 12.68
CA ARG A 221 -9.93 3.37 13.05
C ARG A 221 -9.55 4.66 12.30
N VAL A 222 -9.18 5.71 13.04
CA VAL A 222 -8.80 7.02 12.48
C VAL A 222 -7.48 7.50 13.06
N ASN A 223 -6.84 8.43 12.35
CA ASN A 223 -5.66 9.10 12.87
C ASN A 223 -6.05 10.33 13.71
N LYS A 224 -5.09 10.82 14.51
CA LYS A 224 -5.30 11.98 15.38
C LYS A 224 -5.72 13.25 14.61
N GLY A 225 -5.23 13.44 13.39
CA GLY A 225 -5.57 14.60 12.55
C GLY A 225 -7.04 14.63 12.11
N VAL A 226 -7.69 13.47 11.98
CA VAL A 226 -9.14 13.42 11.71
C VAL A 226 -9.93 14.01 12.88
N LEU A 227 -9.45 13.83 14.12
CA LEU A 227 -10.15 14.30 15.31
C LEU A 227 -10.18 15.82 15.41
N SER A 228 -9.20 16.53 14.85
CA SER A 228 -9.18 18.00 14.85
C SER A 228 -10.19 18.64 13.89
N ILE A 229 -10.89 17.84 13.08
CA ILE A 229 -11.92 18.31 12.15
C ILE A 229 -13.27 18.47 12.87
N TYR A 230 -13.51 17.69 13.92
CA TYR A 230 -14.80 17.64 14.62
C TYR A 230 -14.89 18.71 15.71
N ASP A 231 -16.06 19.35 15.80
CA ASP A 231 -16.37 20.24 16.92
C ASP A 231 -16.71 19.42 18.16
N GLU A 232 -16.32 19.90 19.35
CA GLU A 232 -16.58 19.22 20.62
C GLU A 232 -18.09 18.97 20.84
N ASN A 233 -18.96 19.84 20.32
CA ASN A 233 -20.41 19.70 20.43
C ASN A 233 -20.99 18.58 19.55
N GLU A 234 -20.24 18.07 18.58
CA GLU A 234 -20.62 16.93 17.74
C GLU A 234 -20.32 15.59 18.42
N ILE A 235 -19.49 15.58 19.46
CA ILE A 235 -19.12 14.38 20.20
C ILE A 235 -20.18 14.06 21.26
N ALA A 236 -20.64 12.82 21.28
CA ALA A 236 -21.56 12.33 22.30
C ALA A 236 -20.81 11.91 23.57
N PHE A 237 -19.81 11.04 23.41
CA PHE A 237 -18.96 10.57 24.51
C PHE A 237 -17.68 9.91 23.99
N ILE A 238 -16.73 9.72 24.91
CA ILE A 238 -15.42 9.10 24.64
C ILE A 238 -15.17 7.99 25.67
N ASN A 239 -14.82 6.81 25.20
CA ASN A 239 -14.39 5.69 26.02
C ASN A 239 -12.88 5.53 25.91
N VAL A 240 -12.18 5.63 27.04
CA VAL A 240 -10.73 5.50 27.12
C VAL A 240 -10.37 4.19 27.82
N PHE A 241 -9.63 3.33 27.14
CA PHE A 241 -9.10 2.08 27.66
C PHE A 241 -7.60 2.19 27.84
N LYS A 242 -7.11 1.76 29.01
CA LYS A 242 -5.70 1.82 29.42
C LYS A 242 -5.20 0.43 29.83
N ASP A 243 -3.88 0.30 29.88
CA ASP A 243 -3.16 -0.87 30.41
C ASP A 243 -3.68 -2.19 29.81
N GLU A 244 -3.88 -3.21 30.64
CA GLU A 244 -4.34 -4.53 30.21
C GLU A 244 -5.67 -4.50 29.45
N ASN A 245 -6.57 -3.55 29.77
CA ASN A 245 -7.86 -3.47 29.10
C ASN A 245 -7.73 -2.98 27.64
N ALA A 246 -6.78 -2.08 27.37
CA ALA A 246 -6.46 -1.64 26.02
C ALA A 246 -5.88 -2.79 25.18
N VAL A 247 -4.98 -3.57 25.77
CA VAL A 247 -4.37 -4.74 25.13
C VAL A 247 -5.39 -5.85 24.88
N LYS A 248 -6.34 -6.08 25.81
CA LYS A 248 -7.45 -7.03 25.59
C LYS A 248 -8.32 -6.66 24.38
N ILE A 249 -8.48 -5.38 24.09
CA ILE A 249 -9.31 -4.90 22.98
C ILE A 249 -8.57 -4.97 21.64
N ALA A 250 -7.31 -4.53 21.59
CA ALA A 250 -6.59 -4.29 20.34
C ALA A 250 -5.25 -5.05 20.20
N GLY A 251 -4.97 -6.00 21.09
CA GLY A 251 -3.71 -6.73 21.10
C GLY A 251 -2.51 -5.84 21.39
N ASN A 252 -1.34 -6.22 20.90
CA ASN A 252 -0.08 -5.50 21.15
C ASN A 252 -0.07 -4.06 20.61
N GLU A 253 -0.89 -3.75 19.61
CA GLU A 253 -1.05 -2.37 19.10
C GLU A 253 -1.73 -1.45 20.12
N GLY A 254 -2.55 -2.00 21.02
CA GLY A 254 -3.24 -1.26 22.09
C GLY A 254 -2.37 -0.91 23.29
N LYS A 255 -1.07 -1.25 23.29
CA LYS A 255 -0.16 -1.03 24.44
C LYS A 255 -0.06 0.44 24.89
N ASN A 256 -0.32 1.37 23.98
CA ASN A 256 -0.31 2.82 24.24
C ASN A 256 -1.71 3.39 24.53
N GLY A 257 -2.70 2.51 24.73
CA GLY A 257 -4.09 2.87 24.97
C GLY A 257 -4.98 2.77 23.74
N VAL A 258 -6.30 2.68 23.98
CA VAL A 258 -7.33 2.69 22.94
C VAL A 258 -8.41 3.69 23.32
N ILE A 259 -8.80 4.54 22.38
CA ILE A 259 -9.78 5.61 22.57
C ILE A 259 -10.87 5.43 21.51
N PHE A 260 -12.11 5.17 21.97
CA PHE A 260 -13.29 5.19 21.13
C PHE A 260 -14.03 6.50 21.33
N ILE A 261 -14.33 7.18 20.23
CA ILE A 261 -15.02 8.46 20.16
C ILE A 261 -16.29 8.19 19.38
N TYR A 262 -17.43 8.62 19.93
CA TYR A 262 -18.73 8.44 19.29
C TYR A 262 -19.38 9.78 19.06
N THR A 263 -19.79 10.04 17.82
CA THR A 263 -20.51 11.26 17.45
C THR A 263 -21.98 11.18 17.89
N LYS A 264 -22.62 12.34 18.09
CA LYS A 264 -24.06 12.42 18.38
C LYS A 264 -24.88 11.83 17.26
N GLU A 265 -24.49 12.06 16.02
CA GLU A 265 -25.18 11.50 14.86
C GLU A 265 -25.14 9.97 14.87
N TYR A 266 -23.96 9.37 15.01
CA TYR A 266 -23.83 7.92 15.05
C TYR A 266 -24.56 7.30 16.24
N ALA A 267 -24.43 7.91 17.42
CA ALA A 267 -25.12 7.44 18.61
C ALA A 267 -26.64 7.49 18.45
N LYS A 268 -27.15 8.58 17.86
CA LYS A 268 -28.56 8.75 17.50
C LYS A 268 -29.05 7.72 16.51
N GLN A 269 -28.31 7.47 15.43
CA GLN A 269 -28.67 6.45 14.46
C GLN A 269 -28.76 5.08 15.14
N LYS A 270 -27.78 4.73 15.98
CA LYS A 270 -27.72 3.44 16.67
C LYS A 270 -28.94 3.23 17.58
N TYR A 271 -29.19 4.13 18.54
CA TYR A 271 -30.32 3.92 19.46
C TYR A 271 -31.67 4.06 18.73
N CYS A 272 -31.80 4.95 17.75
CA CYS A 272 -33.05 5.07 16.97
C CYS A 272 -33.37 3.77 16.24
N ASN A 273 -32.39 3.15 15.58
CA ASN A 273 -32.58 1.88 14.88
C ASN A 273 -32.96 0.76 15.86
N TYR A 274 -32.32 0.74 17.03
CA TYR A 274 -32.66 -0.20 18.08
C TYR A 274 -34.12 -0.02 18.56
N LEU A 275 -34.53 1.19 18.93
CA LEU A 275 -35.88 1.47 19.40
C LEU A 275 -36.96 1.24 18.32
N LYS A 276 -36.67 1.54 17.04
CA LYS A 276 -37.54 1.19 15.91
C LYS A 276 -37.79 -0.31 15.83
N SER A 277 -36.76 -1.13 16.08
CA SER A 277 -36.91 -2.59 16.12
C SER A 277 -37.78 -3.08 17.28
N LYS A 278 -37.96 -2.28 18.33
CA LYS A 278 -38.77 -2.62 19.51
C LYS A 278 -40.19 -2.08 19.47
N SER A 279 -40.47 -1.04 18.69
CA SER A 279 -41.80 -0.43 18.63
C SER A 279 -42.14 0.15 17.26
N SER A 280 -43.22 -0.37 16.67
CA SER A 280 -43.82 0.18 15.45
C SER A 280 -44.40 1.58 15.67
N GLU A 281 -44.92 1.87 16.86
CA GLU A 281 -45.41 3.21 17.23
C GLU A 281 -44.27 4.22 17.27
N TYR A 282 -43.12 3.85 17.85
CA TYR A 282 -41.91 4.68 17.84
C TYR A 282 -41.43 4.94 16.41
N THR A 283 -41.43 3.91 15.57
CA THR A 283 -41.08 4.03 14.15
C THR A 283 -41.97 5.06 13.45
N ARG A 284 -43.29 4.97 13.64
CA ARG A 284 -44.24 5.91 13.06
C ARG A 284 -43.96 7.35 13.51
N ILE A 285 -43.75 7.57 14.81
CA ILE A 285 -43.52 8.91 15.36
C ILE A 285 -42.21 9.51 14.85
N VAL A 286 -41.12 8.75 14.81
CA VAL A 286 -39.82 9.27 14.36
C VAL A 286 -39.78 9.47 12.84
N SER A 287 -40.56 8.70 12.07
CA SER A 287 -40.67 8.89 10.61
C SER A 287 -41.58 10.07 10.22
N GLU A 288 -42.61 10.38 11.01
CA GLU A 288 -43.54 11.50 10.76
C GLU A 288 -43.02 12.86 11.24
N ASN A 289 -42.07 12.90 12.19
CA ASN A 289 -41.56 14.14 12.77
C ASN A 289 -40.07 14.32 12.37
N THR A 290 -39.79 15.29 11.51
CA THR A 290 -38.44 15.61 11.00
C THR A 290 -37.59 16.44 11.97
N GLU A 291 -38.15 16.84 13.13
CA GLU A 291 -37.46 17.69 14.10
C GLU A 291 -37.40 17.03 15.50
N ASP A 292 -36.16 16.79 15.98
CA ASP A 292 -35.86 16.28 17.33
C ASP A 292 -36.52 17.08 18.45
N ASN A 293 -36.82 18.36 18.18
CA ASN A 293 -37.34 19.25 19.20
C ASN A 293 -38.77 18.89 19.66
N SER A 294 -39.45 17.97 18.95
CA SER A 294 -40.79 17.50 19.28
C SER A 294 -40.84 16.35 20.31
N LEU A 295 -39.71 15.69 20.58
CA LEU A 295 -39.63 14.51 21.44
C LEU A 295 -38.84 14.79 22.74
N VAL A 296 -39.10 13.99 23.76
CA VAL A 296 -38.26 13.87 24.96
C VAL A 296 -38.14 12.40 25.36
N TYR A 297 -36.92 11.98 25.71
CA TYR A 297 -36.66 10.64 26.23
C TYR A 297 -36.70 10.65 27.75
N ILE A 298 -37.26 9.60 28.33
CA ILE A 298 -37.32 9.37 29.78
C ILE A 298 -36.78 7.96 30.01
N LEU A 299 -35.58 7.84 30.58
CA LEU A 299 -34.92 6.57 30.83
C LEU A 299 -34.96 6.28 32.33
N ASN A 300 -35.62 5.20 32.75
CA ASN A 300 -35.78 4.84 34.18
C ASN A 300 -36.26 6.02 35.03
N ASP A 301 -37.36 6.65 34.60
CA ASP A 301 -37.98 7.84 35.20
C ASP A 301 -37.13 9.13 35.18
N LYS A 302 -35.89 9.08 34.67
CA LYS A 302 -35.03 10.25 34.46
C LYS A 302 -35.35 10.91 33.11
N VAL A 303 -35.77 12.18 33.16
CA VAL A 303 -35.98 13.00 31.97
C VAL A 303 -34.63 13.40 31.36
N LEU A 304 -34.44 13.14 30.07
CA LEU A 304 -33.18 13.41 29.37
C LEU A 304 -33.30 14.70 28.54
N GLU A 305 -32.78 15.82 29.07
CA GLU A 305 -32.95 17.14 28.46
C GLU A 305 -31.89 17.49 27.40
N LYS A 306 -30.64 17.06 27.60
CA LYS A 306 -29.48 17.37 26.72
C LYS A 306 -28.45 16.24 26.75
N ASN A 307 -27.67 16.11 25.67
CA ASN A 307 -26.56 15.14 25.54
C ASN A 307 -26.94 13.69 25.86
N TYR A 308 -28.20 13.34 25.61
CA TYR A 308 -28.81 12.07 25.98
C TYR A 308 -28.39 10.91 25.06
N GLU A 309 -27.67 11.22 23.97
CA GLU A 309 -27.13 10.24 23.05
C GLU A 309 -26.20 9.25 23.76
N SER A 310 -25.43 9.72 24.75
CA SER A 310 -24.56 8.86 25.57
C SER A 310 -25.34 7.86 26.42
N GLU A 311 -26.40 8.32 27.08
CA GLU A 311 -27.25 7.49 27.96
C GLU A 311 -28.02 6.43 27.17
N LEU A 312 -28.47 6.77 25.95
CA LEU A 312 -29.23 5.86 25.10
C LEU A 312 -28.35 4.93 24.25
N PHE A 313 -27.08 5.27 24.01
CA PHE A 313 -26.17 4.48 23.18
C PHE A 313 -25.97 3.04 23.67
N GLY A 314 -26.03 2.85 24.98
CA GLY A 314 -25.80 1.57 25.66
C GLY A 314 -26.96 0.58 25.55
N LEU A 315 -28.13 0.99 25.06
CA LEU A 315 -29.31 0.13 24.95
C LEU A 315 -29.05 -1.06 24.01
N ASN A 316 -29.40 -2.25 24.47
CA ASN A 316 -29.30 -3.51 23.76
C ASN A 316 -30.20 -4.57 24.39
N ASP A 317 -30.28 -5.76 23.76
CA ASP A 317 -31.22 -6.81 24.17
C ASP A 317 -30.98 -7.38 25.57
N LYS A 318 -29.80 -7.16 26.16
CA LYS A 318 -29.51 -7.63 27.52
C LYS A 318 -30.05 -6.69 28.58
N ASN A 319 -30.20 -5.40 28.27
CA ASN A 319 -30.54 -4.40 29.25
C ASN A 319 -31.88 -3.70 28.99
N PHE A 320 -32.42 -3.77 27.78
CA PHE A 320 -33.72 -3.21 27.47
C PHE A 320 -34.85 -4.02 28.12
N VAL A 321 -35.80 -3.34 28.76
CA VAL A 321 -36.97 -3.96 29.41
C VAL A 321 -38.26 -3.61 28.67
N ASP A 322 -38.54 -2.33 28.47
CA ASP A 322 -39.81 -1.86 27.89
C ASP A 322 -39.67 -0.48 27.23
N LEU A 323 -40.53 -0.19 26.24
CA LEU A 323 -40.69 1.13 25.65
C LEU A 323 -42.17 1.49 25.58
N ARG A 324 -42.53 2.64 26.15
CA ARG A 324 -43.87 3.21 26.11
C ARG A 324 -43.84 4.63 25.58
N ILE A 325 -44.92 5.02 24.92
CA ILE A 325 -45.07 6.36 24.34
C ILE A 325 -46.23 7.06 25.01
N ILE A 326 -46.01 8.33 25.38
CA ILE A 326 -47.02 9.20 25.97
C ILE A 326 -47.17 10.49 25.17
N ASP A 327 -48.39 11.03 25.17
CA ASP A 327 -48.70 12.28 24.49
C ASP A 327 -48.37 13.52 25.34
N SER A 328 -48.54 14.70 24.74
CA SER A 328 -48.31 15.99 25.41
C SER A 328 -49.17 16.22 26.65
N LYS A 329 -50.39 15.64 26.72
CA LYS A 329 -51.29 15.77 27.87
C LYS A 329 -50.72 15.02 29.07
N LYS A 330 -50.28 13.77 28.87
CA LYS A 330 -49.62 12.96 29.90
C LYS A 330 -48.29 13.54 30.31
N LEU A 331 -47.46 13.99 29.36
CA LEU A 331 -46.19 14.67 29.64
C LEU A 331 -46.36 15.88 30.57
N LYS A 332 -47.38 16.72 30.32
CA LYS A 332 -47.68 17.87 31.15
C LYS A 332 -48.14 17.48 32.56
N LYS A 333 -48.94 16.41 32.67
CA LYS A 333 -49.51 15.95 33.94
C LYS A 333 -48.47 15.25 34.82
N GLU A 334 -47.66 14.37 34.24
CA GLU A 334 -46.77 13.47 34.97
C GLU A 334 -45.35 14.04 35.12
N TYR A 335 -44.83 14.69 34.07
CA TYR A 335 -43.43 15.16 34.03
C TYR A 335 -43.30 16.70 34.02
N LYS A 336 -44.43 17.43 34.03
CA LYS A 336 -44.48 18.90 33.93
C LYS A 336 -43.86 19.48 32.65
N ILE A 337 -43.71 18.67 31.59
CA ILE A 337 -43.14 19.06 30.30
C ILE A 337 -44.26 19.58 29.39
N LYS A 338 -44.12 20.80 28.86
CA LYS A 338 -45.18 21.48 28.09
C LYS A 338 -44.83 21.72 26.62
N ASN A 339 -43.56 21.69 26.26
CA ASN A 339 -43.03 22.06 24.95
C ASN A 339 -42.71 20.86 24.05
N LYS A 340 -43.14 19.65 24.44
CA LYS A 340 -42.88 18.40 23.72
C LYS A 340 -44.18 17.73 23.34
N LYS A 341 -44.19 17.12 22.16
CA LYS A 341 -45.36 16.45 21.57
C LYS A 341 -45.47 15.01 22.07
N TRP A 342 -44.35 14.33 22.22
CA TRP A 342 -44.29 12.93 22.64
C TRP A 342 -43.19 12.68 23.67
N GLY A 343 -43.48 11.82 24.64
CA GLY A 343 -42.53 11.29 25.61
C GLY A 343 -42.25 9.83 25.29
N ILE A 344 -40.97 9.50 25.12
CA ILE A 344 -40.50 8.13 24.89
C ILE A 344 -39.95 7.61 26.21
N ILE A 345 -40.76 6.81 26.91
CA ILE A 345 -40.41 6.21 28.20
C ILE A 345 -39.72 4.87 27.92
N ILE A 346 -38.49 4.73 28.41
CA ILE A 346 -37.66 3.55 28.24
C ILE A 346 -37.35 3.00 29.64
N SER A 347 -37.63 1.72 29.85
CA SER A 347 -37.20 0.98 31.03
C SER A 347 -36.01 0.10 30.67
N SER A 348 -34.95 0.17 31.47
CA SER A 348 -33.69 -0.53 31.23
C SER A 348 -33.11 -1.04 32.55
N THR A 349 -32.38 -2.15 32.51
CA THR A 349 -31.61 -2.65 33.65
C THR A 349 -30.24 -1.96 33.78
N VAL A 350 -29.91 -1.01 32.88
CA VAL A 350 -28.77 -0.10 33.08
C VAL A 350 -29.12 0.85 34.21
N ASP A 351 -28.35 0.77 35.30
CA ASP A 351 -28.47 1.55 36.52
C ASP A 351 -29.87 1.56 37.16
N LYS A 352 -30.11 0.52 37.96
CA LYS A 352 -30.72 0.68 39.29
C LYS A 352 -29.62 0.87 40.32
#